data_AF-I1KGH4-F1
#
_entry.id   AF-I1KGH4-F1
#
_cell.length_a   1.000
_cell.length_b   1.000
_cell.length_c   1.000
_cell.angle_alpha   90.00
_cell.angle_beta   90.00
_cell.angle_gamma   90.00
#
_symmetry.space_group_name_H-M   'P 1'
#
loop_
_entity.id
_entity.type
_entity.pdbx_description
1 polymer ?
#
loop_
_entity_poly.entity_id
_entity_poly.type
_entity_poly.pdbx_seq_one_letter_code
_entity_poly.pdbx_strand_id
1 'polypeptide(L)'
;MINIGALVVLFAFLFLSCAYAQDTTTLVPAIITFGDSAVDVGNNDYLPTLFKADYPPYGRDFANHQPTGRFCNGKLATDFTADTLGFKTYAPAYLSPQASGKNLLIGANFASAASGYDENAATLNHAIPLSQQLSYFKEYQGKLAKVAGSKKAASIIKDALYVLSAGSSDFVQNYYVNPWINKVYSPDQYSSYLVGEFSSFVKDLYGLGARRLGVTSLPPLGCLPAARTIFGFHENGCVSRINTDAQGFNKKLNSAAASLQKQLPGLKIAIFDIYKPLYDLVQSPSKSGRQYFDLN
;
A
#
# COMPACT_ATOMS: atom_id res chain seq x y z
N MET A 1 37.36 51.37 -0.81
CA MET A 1 36.42 51.13 0.31
C MET A 1 35.21 50.41 -0.26
N ILE A 2 35.11 49.09 -0.03
CA ILE A 2 34.00 48.29 -0.53
C ILE A 2 32.81 48.53 0.41
N ASN A 3 31.69 48.99 -0.14
CA ASN A 3 30.52 49.38 0.62
C ASN A 3 29.83 48.14 1.19
N ILE A 4 30.05 47.88 2.48
CA ILE A 4 29.55 46.69 3.21
C ILE A 4 28.02 46.58 3.14
N GLY A 5 27.30 47.70 2.99
CA GLY A 5 25.84 47.72 2.85
C GLY A 5 25.32 47.07 1.55
N ALA A 6 26.09 47.10 0.46
CA ALA A 6 25.68 46.51 -0.82
C ALA A 6 25.79 44.97 -0.82
N LEU A 7 26.71 44.40 -0.02
CA LEU A 7 26.89 42.95 0.08
C LEU A 7 25.77 42.27 0.88
N VAL A 8 25.21 42.97 1.89
CA VAL A 8 24.13 42.44 2.75
C VAL A 8 22.80 42.38 2.00
N VAL A 9 22.53 43.34 1.11
CA VAL A 9 21.33 43.32 0.26
C VAL A 9 21.40 42.20 -0.78
N LEU A 10 22.59 41.94 -1.37
CA LEU A 10 22.77 40.81 -2.29
C LEU A 10 22.57 39.44 -1.60
N PHE A 11 22.98 39.32 -0.33
CA PHE A 11 22.74 38.09 0.45
C PHE A 11 21.28 37.93 0.87
N ALA A 12 20.55 39.02 1.14
CA ALA A 12 19.12 38.95 1.46
C ALA A 12 18.25 38.51 0.27
N PHE A 13 18.64 38.85 -0.98
CA PHE A 13 17.94 38.38 -2.18
C PHE A 13 18.25 36.92 -2.56
N LEU A 14 19.36 36.35 -2.07
CA LEU A 14 19.70 34.94 -2.27
C LEU A 14 18.93 33.97 -1.36
N PHE A 15 18.26 34.47 -0.31
CA PHE A 15 17.44 33.66 0.60
C PHE A 15 15.93 33.74 0.33
N LEU A 16 15.48 34.46 -0.71
CA LEU A 16 14.05 34.63 -1.04
C LEU A 16 13.58 33.85 -2.28
N SER A 17 14.41 32.95 -2.80
CA SER A 17 14.08 32.09 -3.95
C SER A 17 14.29 30.60 -3.65
N CYS A 18 13.75 30.15 -2.51
CA CYS A 18 13.36 28.74 -2.33
C CYS A 18 11.84 28.61 -2.26
N ALA A 19 11.13 29.29 -3.15
CA ALA A 19 9.90 28.71 -3.64
C ALA A 19 10.32 27.55 -4.55
N TYR A 20 10.32 26.32 -4.00
CA TYR A 20 10.32 25.12 -4.83
C TYR A 20 9.04 25.17 -5.67
N ALA A 21 9.13 25.83 -6.83
CA ALA A 21 8.23 25.56 -7.92
C ALA A 21 8.37 24.06 -8.21
N GLN A 22 7.29 23.31 -8.04
CA GLN A 22 7.22 21.96 -8.59
C GLN A 22 7.19 22.09 -10.12
N ASP A 23 8.37 22.23 -10.73
CA ASP A 23 8.56 22.19 -12.19
C ASP A 23 8.55 20.76 -12.75
N THR A 24 7.70 19.91 -12.19
CA THR A 24 7.33 18.60 -12.74
C THR A 24 5.83 18.42 -12.53
N THR A 25 5.05 18.50 -13.61
CA THR A 25 3.63 18.17 -13.56
C THR A 25 3.49 16.69 -13.23
N THR A 26 3.00 16.37 -12.02
CA THR A 26 2.67 14.99 -11.66
C THR A 26 1.63 14.43 -12.64
N LEU A 27 1.75 13.15 -13.01
CA LEU A 27 0.83 12.53 -13.98
C LEU A 27 -0.59 12.32 -13.41
N VAL A 28 -0.70 12.28 -12.09
CA VAL A 28 -1.95 12.27 -11.32
C VAL A 28 -1.84 13.30 -10.19
N PRO A 29 -2.95 13.88 -9.70
CA PRO A 29 -2.88 14.90 -8.66
C PRO A 29 -2.54 14.34 -7.28
N ALA A 30 -2.88 13.08 -7.01
CA ALA A 30 -2.66 12.42 -5.73
C ALA A 30 -2.56 10.91 -5.89
N ILE A 31 -1.89 10.27 -4.93
CA ILE A 31 -1.88 8.81 -4.74
C ILE A 31 -2.56 8.51 -3.41
N ILE A 32 -3.62 7.70 -3.46
CA ILE A 32 -4.40 7.31 -2.29
C ILE A 32 -4.26 5.80 -2.12
N THR A 33 -3.78 5.37 -0.95
CA THR A 33 -3.36 3.97 -0.75
C THR A 33 -4.14 3.32 0.38
N PHE A 34 -4.57 2.08 0.14
CA PHE A 34 -5.28 1.20 1.08
C PHE A 34 -4.58 -0.16 1.09
N GLY A 35 -4.71 -0.89 2.18
CA GLY A 35 -4.23 -2.26 2.21
C GLY A 35 -3.51 -2.70 3.47
N ASP A 36 -2.54 -3.58 3.26
CA ASP A 36 -1.74 -4.30 4.25
C ASP A 36 -0.30 -3.77 4.35
N SER A 37 0.58 -4.56 4.98
CA SER A 37 1.98 -4.20 5.25
C SER A 37 2.80 -3.94 4.00
N ALA A 38 2.42 -4.47 2.83
CA ALA A 38 3.16 -4.25 1.59
C ALA A 38 3.12 -2.79 1.13
N VAL A 39 2.15 -2.02 1.62
CA VAL A 39 1.96 -0.62 1.27
C VAL A 39 1.82 0.31 2.49
N ASP A 40 1.91 -0.20 3.72
CA ASP A 40 1.87 0.62 4.95
C ASP A 40 3.13 1.48 5.11
N VAL A 41 2.93 2.77 5.35
CA VAL A 41 3.99 3.77 5.52
C VAL A 41 4.10 4.28 6.97
N GLY A 42 3.50 3.57 7.92
CA GLY A 42 3.61 3.81 9.36
C GLY A 42 2.30 4.12 10.08
N ASN A 43 1.14 3.67 9.58
CA ASN A 43 -0.11 3.80 10.35
C ASN A 43 -0.07 2.93 11.61
N ASN A 44 0.54 1.74 11.53
CA ASN A 44 0.60 0.81 12.66
C ASN A 44 1.38 1.35 13.87
N ASP A 45 2.27 2.33 13.69
CA ASP A 45 3.03 2.96 14.78
C ASP A 45 2.09 3.63 15.79
N TYR A 46 0.90 4.06 15.34
CA TYR A 46 -0.12 4.74 16.13
C TYR A 46 -1.15 3.78 16.77
N LEU A 47 -0.96 2.47 16.63
CA LEU A 47 -1.89 1.45 17.12
C LEU A 47 -1.27 0.61 18.24
N PRO A 48 -2.08 0.07 19.17
CA PRO A 48 -1.64 -0.94 20.14
C PRO A 48 -1.60 -2.33 19.50
N THR A 49 -0.68 -2.54 18.54
CA THR A 49 -0.50 -3.81 17.83
C THR A 49 0.95 -4.28 17.88
N LEU A 50 1.16 -5.59 17.71
CA LEU A 50 2.49 -6.21 17.57
C LEU A 50 3.06 -6.07 16.15
N PHE A 51 2.22 -5.76 15.16
CA PHE A 51 2.62 -5.61 13.77
C PHE A 51 3.17 -4.21 13.52
N LYS A 52 4.40 -3.95 13.97
CA LYS A 52 5.11 -2.67 13.75
C LYS A 52 6.44 -2.87 13.04
N ALA A 53 6.86 -1.82 12.34
CA ALA A 53 8.15 -1.73 11.67
C ALA A 53 8.85 -0.40 12.04
N ASP A 54 8.68 0.02 13.30
CA ASP A 54 9.23 1.24 13.90
C ASP A 54 10.60 1.00 14.60
N TYR A 55 11.30 -0.08 14.24
CA TYR A 55 12.59 -0.48 14.81
C TYR A 55 13.57 -0.99 13.73
N PRO A 56 14.89 -1.02 13.98
CA PRO A 56 15.87 -1.58 13.05
C PRO A 56 15.62 -3.08 12.75
N PRO A 57 15.84 -3.58 11.52
CA PRO A 57 16.54 -2.93 10.41
C PRO A 57 15.64 -2.09 9.48
N TYR A 58 14.35 -1.93 9.80
CA TYR A 58 13.42 -1.18 8.96
C TYR A 58 13.88 0.28 8.78
N GLY A 59 13.68 0.83 7.58
CA GLY A 59 14.07 2.21 7.24
C GLY A 59 15.58 2.50 7.11
N ARG A 60 16.48 1.53 7.34
CA ARG A 60 17.94 1.70 7.21
C ARG A 60 18.39 2.29 5.87
N ASP A 61 17.76 1.88 4.79
CA ASP A 61 18.05 2.27 3.40
C ASP A 61 17.08 3.38 2.91
N PHE A 62 16.23 3.93 3.79
CA PHE A 62 15.38 5.09 3.48
C PHE A 62 16.17 6.39 3.63
N ALA A 63 15.70 7.49 3.03
CA ALA A 63 16.47 8.73 2.89
C ALA A 63 16.91 9.35 4.22
N ASN A 64 16.19 9.10 5.31
CA ASN A 64 16.52 9.59 6.65
C ASN A 64 17.23 8.53 7.53
N HIS A 65 17.42 7.31 7.02
CA HIS A 65 17.98 6.17 7.75
C HIS A 65 17.27 5.86 9.08
N GLN A 66 15.97 6.13 9.18
CA GLN A 66 15.15 5.88 10.37
C GLN A 66 13.98 4.96 10.05
N PRO A 67 13.57 4.09 10.99
CA PRO A 67 12.36 3.30 10.83
C PRO A 67 11.15 4.23 10.81
N THR A 68 10.33 4.11 9.76
CA THR A 68 9.11 4.93 9.59
C THR A 68 7.83 4.10 9.69
N GLY A 69 7.91 2.87 10.19
CA GLY A 69 6.79 1.92 10.13
C GLY A 69 6.57 1.28 8.74
N ARG A 70 7.48 1.49 7.78
CA ARG A 70 7.51 0.75 6.51
C ARG A 70 8.09 -0.64 6.72
N PHE A 71 7.40 -1.68 6.26
CA PHE A 71 7.85 -3.09 6.35
C PHE A 71 8.94 -3.44 5.32
N CYS A 72 9.91 -2.55 5.14
CA CYS A 72 11.11 -2.76 4.35
C CYS A 72 12.26 -1.88 4.87
N ASN A 73 13.47 -2.11 4.37
CA ASN A 73 14.61 -1.28 4.76
C ASN A 73 14.53 0.13 4.16
N GLY A 74 13.75 0.38 3.09
CA GLY A 74 13.82 1.63 2.34
C GLY A 74 12.49 2.03 1.74
N LYS A 75 12.50 2.29 0.42
CA LYS A 75 11.29 2.62 -0.34
C LYS A 75 10.41 1.40 -0.54
N LEU A 76 9.10 1.58 -0.44
CA LEU A 76 8.10 0.60 -0.89
C LEU A 76 7.95 0.67 -2.43
N ALA A 77 7.35 -0.36 -3.03
CA ALA A 77 7.00 -0.34 -4.46
C ALA A 77 6.10 0.86 -4.83
N THR A 78 5.25 1.30 -3.90
CA THR A 78 4.41 2.50 -4.04
C THR A 78 5.21 3.80 -4.05
N ASP A 79 6.33 3.87 -3.32
CA ASP A 79 7.23 5.03 -3.34
C ASP A 79 7.93 5.13 -4.71
N PHE A 80 8.40 4.02 -5.28
CA PHE A 80 8.95 4.01 -6.66
C PHE A 80 7.91 4.36 -7.72
N THR A 81 6.66 3.93 -7.50
CA THR A 81 5.52 4.34 -8.35
C THR A 81 5.32 5.85 -8.27
N ALA A 82 5.36 6.43 -7.08
CA ALA A 82 5.24 7.87 -6.89
C ALA A 82 6.37 8.65 -7.59
N ASP A 83 7.63 8.19 -7.47
CA ASP A 83 8.78 8.79 -8.17
C ASP A 83 8.54 8.79 -9.69
N THR A 84 8.09 7.64 -10.23
CA THR A 84 7.81 7.48 -11.67
C THR A 84 6.67 8.39 -12.16
N LEU A 85 5.70 8.70 -11.29
CA LEU A 85 4.60 9.60 -11.57
C LEU A 85 4.95 11.09 -11.37
N GLY A 86 6.21 11.39 -11.01
CA GLY A 86 6.74 12.75 -10.87
C GLY A 86 6.57 13.37 -9.48
N PHE A 87 6.22 12.58 -8.46
CA PHE A 87 6.16 13.07 -7.08
C PHE A 87 7.58 13.18 -6.50
N LYS A 88 7.80 14.25 -5.71
CA LYS A 88 9.07 14.47 -4.98
C LYS A 88 8.97 14.12 -3.48
N THR A 89 7.74 13.91 -3.02
CA THR A 89 7.38 13.56 -1.64
C THR A 89 6.25 12.55 -1.67
N TYR A 90 6.14 11.75 -0.62
CA TYR A 90 5.19 10.63 -0.55
C TYR A 90 3.97 10.98 0.31
N ALA A 91 2.84 10.36 -0.01
CA ALA A 91 1.62 10.47 0.79
C ALA A 91 1.90 9.98 2.23
N PRO A 92 1.53 10.76 3.27
CA PRO A 92 1.80 10.40 4.66
C PRO A 92 0.89 9.26 5.13
N ALA A 93 1.32 8.54 6.16
CA ALA A 93 0.43 7.69 6.97
C ALA A 93 -0.70 8.56 7.51
N TYR A 94 -1.96 8.16 7.33
CA TYR A 94 -3.09 8.99 7.68
C TYR A 94 -3.21 9.26 9.19
N LEU A 95 -2.79 8.32 10.04
CA LEU A 95 -2.78 8.50 11.50
C LEU A 95 -1.65 9.41 11.99
N SER A 96 -0.68 9.72 11.14
CA SER A 96 0.42 10.60 11.51
C SER A 96 0.00 12.08 11.57
N PRO A 97 0.59 12.89 12.48
CA PRO A 97 0.46 14.35 12.46
C PRO A 97 0.83 15.00 11.12
N GLN A 98 1.67 14.32 10.31
CA GLN A 98 2.04 14.80 8.97
C GLN A 98 0.88 14.73 7.96
N ALA A 99 -0.17 13.96 8.21
CA ALA A 99 -1.40 13.93 7.41
C ALA A 99 -2.30 15.16 7.68
N SER A 100 -1.73 16.35 7.48
CA SER A 100 -2.38 17.63 7.74
C SER A 100 -2.01 18.69 6.70
N GLY A 101 -2.85 19.72 6.60
CA GLY A 101 -2.59 20.87 5.73
C GLY A 101 -2.31 20.50 4.27
N LYS A 102 -1.29 21.14 3.69
CA LYS A 102 -0.92 20.95 2.27
C LYS A 102 -0.39 19.55 1.95
N ASN A 103 0.05 18.77 2.93
CA ASN A 103 0.52 17.40 2.70
C ASN A 103 -0.61 16.49 2.21
N LEU A 104 -1.86 16.83 2.52
CA LEU A 104 -3.03 16.10 2.03
C LEU A 104 -3.28 16.31 0.52
N LEU A 105 -2.69 17.32 -0.11
CA LEU A 105 -2.93 17.61 -1.54
C LEU A 105 -2.39 16.52 -2.46
N ILE A 106 -1.36 15.78 -2.01
CA ILE A 106 -0.74 14.69 -2.78
C ILE A 106 -1.31 13.31 -2.43
N GLY A 107 -2.29 13.25 -1.54
CA GLY A 107 -2.92 12.01 -1.08
C GLY A 107 -2.62 11.65 0.37
N ALA A 108 -3.03 10.45 0.75
CA ALA A 108 -2.82 9.85 2.07
C ALA A 108 -2.76 8.33 1.93
N ASN A 109 -2.08 7.69 2.88
CA ASN A 109 -1.99 6.25 2.98
C ASN A 109 -2.75 5.76 4.20
N PHE A 110 -3.74 4.91 3.98
CA PHE A 110 -4.63 4.34 4.99
C PHE A 110 -4.28 2.87 5.31
N ALA A 111 -3.30 2.29 4.62
CA ALA A 111 -2.95 0.90 4.79
C ALA A 111 -2.42 0.60 6.20
N SER A 112 -2.57 -0.65 6.62
CA SER A 112 -2.21 -1.10 7.96
C SER A 112 -1.72 -2.53 7.91
N ALA A 113 -0.51 -2.77 8.43
CA ALA A 113 0.00 -4.13 8.53
C ALA A 113 -0.93 -5.06 9.32
N ALA A 114 -1.00 -6.32 8.87
CA ALA A 114 -1.97 -7.34 9.30
C ALA A 114 -3.44 -7.07 8.93
N SER A 115 -3.71 -6.03 8.14
CA SER A 115 -5.00 -5.87 7.48
C SER A 115 -5.13 -6.79 6.24
N GLY A 116 -6.35 -6.90 5.73
CA GLY A 116 -6.72 -7.74 4.61
C GLY A 116 -8.19 -7.53 4.23
N TYR A 117 -8.71 -8.41 3.37
CA TYR A 117 -10.12 -8.42 2.99
C TYR A 117 -11.02 -8.99 4.10
N ASP A 118 -10.49 -9.85 4.97
CA ASP A 118 -11.24 -10.37 6.12
C ASP A 118 -11.22 -9.37 7.28
N GLU A 119 -12.35 -8.71 7.52
CA GLU A 119 -12.49 -7.68 8.56
C GLU A 119 -12.25 -8.25 9.97
N ASN A 120 -12.69 -9.49 10.24
CA ASN A 120 -12.49 -10.12 11.53
C ASN A 120 -11.02 -10.44 11.75
N ALA A 121 -10.32 -10.93 10.72
CA ALA A 121 -8.89 -11.19 10.78
C ALA A 121 -8.09 -9.92 11.11
N ALA A 122 -8.37 -8.81 10.41
CA ALA A 122 -7.72 -7.53 10.66
C ALA A 122 -7.98 -7.03 12.10
N THR A 123 -9.24 -7.13 12.56
CA THR A 123 -9.64 -6.69 13.90
C THR A 123 -8.95 -7.51 15.00
N LEU A 124 -8.88 -8.83 14.85
CA LEU A 124 -8.20 -9.73 15.80
C LEU A 124 -6.70 -9.41 15.92
N ASN A 125 -6.08 -8.93 14.86
CA ASN A 125 -4.68 -8.51 14.84
C ASN A 125 -4.44 -7.07 15.30
N HIS A 126 -5.49 -6.37 15.76
CA HIS A 126 -5.44 -4.95 16.09
C HIS A 126 -4.93 -4.08 14.93
N ALA A 127 -5.15 -4.52 13.68
CA ALA A 127 -4.89 -3.75 12.48
C ALA A 127 -6.10 -2.86 12.15
N ILE A 128 -5.95 -1.95 11.18
CA ILE A 128 -7.05 -1.13 10.66
C ILE A 128 -7.74 -1.94 9.53
N PRO A 129 -8.97 -2.45 9.71
CA PRO A 129 -9.67 -3.16 8.65
C PRO A 129 -9.99 -2.25 7.47
N LEU A 130 -10.14 -2.79 6.26
CA LEU A 130 -10.44 -1.99 5.05
C LEU A 130 -11.69 -1.10 5.20
N SER A 131 -12.71 -1.55 5.96
CA SER A 131 -13.90 -0.77 6.32
C SER A 131 -13.54 0.52 7.07
N GLN A 132 -12.62 0.43 8.04
CA GLN A 132 -12.11 1.56 8.79
C GLN A 132 -11.16 2.43 7.96
N GLN A 133 -10.34 1.83 7.10
CA GLN A 133 -9.50 2.59 6.15
C GLN A 133 -10.38 3.45 5.21
N LEU A 134 -11.52 2.91 4.76
CA LEU A 134 -12.49 3.66 3.97
C LEU A 134 -13.16 4.78 4.78
N SER A 135 -13.45 4.56 6.06
CA SER A 135 -13.96 5.60 6.96
C SER A 135 -12.97 6.75 7.13
N TYR A 136 -11.68 6.44 7.28
CA TYR A 136 -10.61 7.44 7.26
C TYR A 136 -10.50 8.17 5.93
N PHE A 137 -10.73 7.49 4.81
CA PHE A 137 -10.79 8.16 3.51
C PHE A 137 -11.95 9.16 3.41
N LYS A 138 -13.14 8.83 3.94
CA LYS A 138 -14.27 9.79 4.00
C LYS A 138 -13.91 11.02 4.84
N GLU A 139 -13.24 10.84 5.97
CA GLU A 139 -12.74 11.95 6.79
C GLU A 139 -11.69 12.79 6.04
N TYR A 140 -10.75 12.12 5.35
CA TYR A 140 -9.76 12.76 4.49
C TYR A 140 -10.40 13.63 3.41
N GLN A 141 -11.50 13.21 2.76
CA GLN A 141 -12.19 14.03 1.76
C GLN A 141 -12.65 15.38 2.35
N GLY A 142 -13.15 15.37 3.60
CA GLY A 142 -13.51 16.58 4.32
C GLY A 142 -12.29 17.46 4.64
N LYS A 143 -11.19 16.86 5.12
CA LYS A 143 -9.93 17.59 5.37
C LYS A 143 -9.36 18.19 4.09
N LEU A 144 -9.35 17.43 2.99
CA LEU A 144 -8.90 17.89 1.69
C LEU A 144 -9.73 19.06 1.17
N ALA A 145 -11.06 19.01 1.33
CA ALA A 145 -11.94 20.12 0.95
C ALA A 145 -11.66 21.40 1.73
N LYS A 146 -11.31 21.30 3.02
CA LYS A 146 -10.90 22.46 3.84
C LYS A 146 -9.60 23.10 3.35
N VAL A 147 -8.65 22.29 2.85
CA VAL A 147 -7.34 22.76 2.39
C VAL A 147 -7.37 23.27 0.95
N ALA A 148 -8.03 22.53 0.05
CA ALA A 148 -8.02 22.79 -1.39
C ALA A 148 -9.24 23.59 -1.90
N GLY A 149 -10.31 23.66 -1.10
CA GLY A 149 -11.64 24.05 -1.55
C GLY A 149 -12.38 22.90 -2.25
N SER A 150 -13.71 22.86 -2.11
CA SER A 150 -14.54 21.71 -2.52
C SER A 150 -14.39 21.33 -3.99
N LYS A 151 -14.32 22.31 -4.90
CA LYS A 151 -14.18 22.07 -6.35
C LYS A 151 -12.83 21.40 -6.69
N LYS A 152 -11.74 21.88 -6.10
CA LYS A 152 -10.40 21.31 -6.34
C LYS A 152 -10.27 19.95 -5.67
N ALA A 153 -10.77 19.79 -4.46
CA ALA A 153 -10.79 18.50 -3.77
C ALA A 153 -11.53 17.44 -4.59
N ALA A 154 -12.73 17.76 -5.11
CA ALA A 154 -13.47 16.84 -5.97
C ALA A 154 -12.71 16.43 -7.24
N SER A 155 -11.97 17.37 -7.87
CA SER A 155 -11.09 17.06 -9.00
C SER A 155 -9.92 16.16 -8.60
N ILE A 156 -9.27 16.42 -7.47
CA ILE A 156 -8.19 15.57 -6.94
C ILE A 156 -8.71 14.14 -6.73
N ILE A 157 -9.84 13.97 -6.03
CA ILE A 157 -10.44 12.65 -5.76
C ILE A 157 -10.77 11.90 -7.06
N LYS A 158 -11.37 12.58 -8.04
CA LYS A 158 -11.76 11.98 -9.31
C LYS A 158 -10.56 11.50 -10.13
N ASP A 159 -9.48 12.28 -10.15
CA ASP A 159 -8.33 12.06 -11.03
C ASP A 159 -7.14 11.36 -10.35
N ALA A 160 -7.19 11.16 -9.03
CA ALA A 160 -6.18 10.45 -8.25
C ALA A 160 -5.99 9.00 -8.71
N LEU A 161 -4.79 8.47 -8.44
CA LEU A 161 -4.51 7.04 -8.52
C LEU A 161 -4.78 6.41 -7.15
N TYR A 162 -5.58 5.35 -7.14
CA TYR A 162 -5.86 4.55 -5.97
C TYR A 162 -5.03 3.27 -6.04
N VAL A 163 -4.43 2.86 -4.92
CA VAL A 163 -3.66 1.61 -4.81
C VAL A 163 -4.22 0.76 -3.69
N LEU A 164 -4.45 -0.52 -3.96
CA LEU A 164 -4.91 -1.52 -2.98
C LEU A 164 -3.98 -2.74 -2.98
N SER A 165 -3.45 -3.10 -1.80
CA SER A 165 -2.76 -4.36 -1.56
C SER A 165 -3.40 -5.08 -0.37
N ALA A 166 -3.99 -6.24 -0.57
CA ALA A 166 -4.61 -7.00 0.52
C ALA A 166 -4.66 -8.49 0.17
N GLY A 167 -4.93 -9.32 1.18
CA GLY A 167 -5.09 -10.77 1.03
C GLY A 167 -3.97 -11.59 1.67
N SER A 168 -2.74 -11.07 1.74
CA SER A 168 -1.60 -11.86 2.25
C SER A 168 -1.80 -12.24 3.72
N SER A 169 -2.25 -11.28 4.54
CA SER A 169 -2.56 -11.49 5.96
C SER A 169 -3.74 -12.46 6.14
N ASP A 170 -4.77 -12.36 5.30
CA ASP A 170 -5.96 -13.22 5.39
C ASP A 170 -5.59 -14.71 5.27
N PHE A 171 -4.63 -15.04 4.39
CA PHE A 171 -4.16 -16.41 4.25
C PHE A 171 -3.13 -16.80 5.32
N VAL A 172 -2.01 -16.07 5.40
CA VAL A 172 -0.83 -16.48 6.18
C VAL A 172 -1.00 -16.25 7.67
N GLN A 173 -1.67 -15.16 8.06
CA GLN A 173 -1.85 -14.76 9.46
C GLN A 173 -3.23 -15.14 10.02
N ASN A 174 -4.17 -15.58 9.19
CA ASN A 174 -5.49 -16.04 9.62
C ASN A 174 -5.81 -17.45 9.14
N TYR A 175 -6.17 -17.66 7.87
CA TYR A 175 -6.70 -18.93 7.37
C TYR A 175 -5.87 -20.17 7.77
N TYR A 176 -4.56 -20.18 7.50
CA TYR A 176 -3.75 -21.37 7.76
C TYR A 176 -3.42 -21.61 9.25
N VAL A 177 -3.54 -20.60 10.10
CA VAL A 177 -3.23 -20.71 11.54
C VAL A 177 -4.49 -20.76 12.42
N ASN A 178 -5.65 -20.38 11.88
CA ASN A 178 -6.92 -20.31 12.60
C ASN A 178 -7.79 -21.55 12.31
N PRO A 179 -7.88 -22.53 13.24
CA PRO A 179 -8.62 -23.77 13.01
C PRO A 179 -10.13 -23.55 12.92
N TRP A 180 -10.66 -22.43 13.40
CA TRP A 180 -12.08 -22.10 13.30
C TRP A 180 -12.47 -21.71 11.87
N ILE A 181 -11.52 -21.20 11.08
CA ILE A 181 -11.74 -20.81 9.69
C ILE A 181 -11.44 -21.98 8.75
N ASN A 182 -10.26 -22.61 8.86
CA ASN A 182 -9.85 -23.64 7.90
C ASN A 182 -10.59 -24.98 8.02
N LYS A 183 -11.30 -25.22 9.13
CA LYS A 183 -12.23 -26.37 9.25
C LYS A 183 -13.59 -26.11 8.60
N VAL A 184 -13.97 -24.84 8.44
CA VAL A 184 -15.27 -24.43 7.91
C VAL A 184 -15.19 -24.14 6.42
N TYR A 185 -14.09 -23.54 5.97
CA TYR A 185 -13.89 -23.15 4.58
C TYR A 185 -12.73 -23.92 3.95
N SER A 186 -12.95 -24.44 2.74
CA SER A 186 -11.85 -24.78 1.84
C SER A 186 -11.12 -23.52 1.37
N PRO A 187 -9.86 -23.62 0.88
CA PRO A 187 -9.14 -22.45 0.37
C PRO A 187 -9.89 -21.76 -0.79
N ASP A 188 -10.59 -22.53 -1.61
CA ASP A 188 -11.41 -22.01 -2.70
C ASP A 188 -12.62 -21.21 -2.19
N GLN A 189 -13.32 -21.72 -1.16
CA GLN A 189 -14.46 -21.04 -0.55
C GLN A 189 -14.02 -19.75 0.16
N TYR A 190 -12.92 -19.80 0.92
CA TYR A 190 -12.37 -18.62 1.57
C TYR A 190 -11.92 -17.58 0.53
N SER A 191 -11.29 -18.02 -0.57
CA SER A 191 -10.97 -17.13 -1.70
C SER A 191 -12.20 -16.45 -2.29
N SER A 192 -13.32 -17.17 -2.44
CA SER A 192 -14.58 -16.59 -2.92
C SER A 192 -15.12 -15.53 -1.96
N TYR A 193 -15.04 -15.79 -0.65
CA TYR A 193 -15.43 -14.84 0.39
C TYR A 193 -14.60 -13.53 0.29
N LEU A 194 -13.27 -13.64 0.31
CA LEU A 194 -12.38 -12.47 0.20
C LEU A 194 -12.58 -11.67 -1.10
N VAL A 195 -12.86 -12.34 -2.22
CA VAL A 195 -13.18 -11.67 -3.50
C VAL A 195 -14.53 -10.96 -3.47
N GLY A 196 -15.48 -11.47 -2.67
CA GLY A 196 -16.72 -10.76 -2.35
C GLY A 196 -16.44 -9.44 -1.62
N GLU A 197 -15.63 -9.50 -0.56
CA GLU A 197 -15.23 -8.32 0.21
C GLU A 197 -14.45 -7.30 -0.64
N PHE A 198 -13.52 -7.77 -1.48
CA PHE A 198 -12.86 -6.94 -2.49
C PHE A 198 -13.87 -6.21 -3.38
N SER A 199 -14.88 -6.93 -3.88
CA SER A 199 -15.87 -6.35 -4.79
C SER A 199 -16.74 -5.29 -4.10
N SER A 200 -17.11 -5.52 -2.84
CA SER A 200 -17.82 -4.55 -2.00
C SER A 200 -16.98 -3.31 -1.76
N PHE A 201 -15.72 -3.47 -1.34
CA PHE A 201 -14.79 -2.37 -1.10
C PHE A 201 -14.62 -1.49 -2.35
N VAL A 202 -14.43 -2.09 -3.53
CA VAL A 202 -14.28 -1.33 -4.79
C VAL A 202 -15.55 -0.55 -5.13
N LYS A 203 -16.74 -1.11 -4.91
CA LYS A 203 -18.01 -0.41 -5.14
C LYS A 203 -18.16 0.78 -4.21
N ASP A 204 -17.83 0.62 -2.93
CA ASP A 204 -17.92 1.71 -1.97
C ASP A 204 -16.90 2.81 -2.27
N LEU A 205 -15.66 2.44 -2.58
CA LEU A 205 -14.61 3.38 -2.98
C LEU A 205 -14.99 4.14 -4.27
N TYR A 206 -15.60 3.45 -5.24
CA TYR A 206 -16.15 4.07 -6.45
C TYR A 206 -17.30 5.05 -6.12
N GLY A 207 -18.18 4.68 -5.17
CA GLY A 207 -19.25 5.54 -4.66
C GLY A 207 -18.72 6.82 -4.02
N LEU A 208 -17.52 6.77 -3.45
CA LEU A 208 -16.81 7.93 -2.91
C LEU A 208 -16.04 8.74 -3.95
N GLY A 209 -16.15 8.41 -5.23
CA GLY A 209 -15.60 9.21 -6.34
C GLY A 209 -14.32 8.67 -6.96
N ALA A 210 -13.79 7.53 -6.48
CA ALA A 210 -12.62 6.92 -7.08
C ALA A 210 -12.88 6.40 -8.50
N ARG A 211 -11.93 6.60 -9.41
CA ARG A 211 -12.07 6.17 -10.81
C ARG A 211 -10.88 5.43 -11.39
N ARG A 212 -9.69 5.46 -10.77
CA ARG A 212 -8.47 4.81 -11.27
C ARG A 212 -7.86 3.97 -10.15
N LEU A 213 -8.05 2.66 -10.19
CA LEU A 213 -7.62 1.75 -9.14
C LEU A 213 -6.60 0.74 -9.66
N GLY A 214 -5.44 0.69 -9.03
CA GLY A 214 -4.49 -0.40 -9.16
C GLY A 214 -4.59 -1.34 -7.97
N VAL A 215 -4.65 -2.65 -8.20
CA VAL A 215 -4.77 -3.67 -7.16
C VAL A 215 -3.66 -4.69 -7.36
N THR A 216 -2.91 -5.05 -6.32
CA THR A 216 -1.91 -6.11 -6.45
C THR A 216 -2.57 -7.49 -6.42
N SER A 217 -2.04 -8.43 -7.20
CA SER A 217 -2.31 -9.85 -6.96
C SER A 217 -1.67 -10.31 -5.64
N LEU A 218 -2.02 -11.49 -5.14
CA LEU A 218 -1.24 -12.14 -4.09
C LEU A 218 0.15 -12.51 -4.62
N PRO A 219 1.21 -12.33 -3.81
CA PRO A 219 2.54 -12.84 -4.13
C PRO A 219 2.55 -14.38 -4.05
N PRO A 220 3.67 -15.05 -4.39
CA PRO A 220 3.82 -16.48 -4.10
C PRO A 220 3.89 -16.71 -2.58
N LEU A 221 2.73 -16.81 -1.94
CA LEU A 221 2.58 -16.86 -0.49
C LEU A 221 3.38 -17.99 0.15
N GLY A 222 3.47 -19.15 -0.50
CA GLY A 222 4.25 -20.29 -0.02
C GLY A 222 5.76 -20.04 -0.01
N CYS A 223 6.23 -19.01 -0.72
CA CYS A 223 7.64 -18.59 -0.72
C CYS A 223 7.95 -17.56 0.38
N LEU A 224 6.94 -17.00 1.06
CA LEU A 224 7.17 -16.03 2.13
C LEU A 224 7.89 -16.70 3.30
N PRO A 225 8.84 -16.01 3.97
CA PRO A 225 9.61 -16.60 5.08
C PRO A 225 8.71 -17.23 6.15
N ALA A 226 7.69 -16.51 6.61
CA ALA A 226 6.74 -17.03 7.60
C ALA A 226 6.04 -18.32 7.13
N ALA A 227 5.62 -18.39 5.86
CA ALA A 227 4.98 -19.59 5.33
C ALA A 227 5.94 -20.78 5.26
N ARG A 228 7.19 -20.55 4.83
CA ARG A 228 8.23 -21.59 4.78
C ARG A 228 8.57 -22.11 6.19
N THR A 229 8.73 -21.22 7.15
CA THR A 229 9.07 -21.58 8.53
C THR A 229 7.94 -22.36 9.23
N ILE A 230 6.69 -21.93 9.04
CA ILE A 230 5.54 -22.50 9.78
C ILE A 230 4.97 -23.73 9.07
N PHE A 231 5.01 -23.79 7.74
CA PHE A 231 4.30 -24.82 6.96
C PHE A 231 5.20 -25.65 6.05
N GLY A 232 6.51 -25.39 6.02
CA GLY A 232 7.45 -26.01 5.09
C GLY A 232 8.22 -27.21 5.63
N PHE A 233 7.84 -27.79 6.78
CA PHE A 233 8.59 -28.87 7.47
C PHE A 233 8.94 -30.11 6.63
N HIS A 234 8.37 -30.26 5.42
CA HIS A 234 8.64 -31.37 4.50
C HIS A 234 8.91 -30.94 3.05
N GLU A 235 9.10 -29.63 2.79
CA GLU A 235 9.29 -29.10 1.45
C GLU A 235 10.58 -28.29 1.38
N ASN A 236 11.48 -28.66 0.45
CA ASN A 236 12.66 -27.84 0.14
C ASN A 236 12.22 -26.64 -0.71
N GLY A 237 12.10 -25.47 -0.08
CA GLY A 237 11.78 -24.23 -0.78
C GLY A 237 10.40 -23.68 -0.42
N CYS A 238 9.63 -23.30 -1.44
CA CYS A 238 8.29 -22.74 -1.24
C CYS A 238 7.25 -23.84 -0.96
N VAL A 239 6.27 -23.53 -0.11
CA VAL A 239 5.15 -24.43 0.18
C VAL A 239 4.17 -24.48 -0.99
N SER A 240 4.17 -25.56 -1.75
CA SER A 240 3.47 -25.66 -3.03
C SER A 240 1.95 -25.50 -2.90
N ARG A 241 1.33 -26.08 -1.87
CA ARG A 241 -0.12 -25.97 -1.66
C ARG A 241 -0.58 -24.52 -1.47
N ILE A 242 0.20 -23.73 -0.73
CA ILE A 242 -0.10 -22.33 -0.44
C ILE A 242 0.05 -21.47 -1.71
N ASN A 243 1.04 -21.77 -2.54
CA ASN A 243 1.21 -21.13 -3.84
C ASN A 243 0.05 -21.45 -4.80
N THR A 244 -0.42 -22.70 -4.83
CA THR A 244 -1.60 -23.09 -5.62
C THR A 244 -2.84 -22.30 -5.19
N ASP A 245 -3.07 -22.17 -3.87
CA ASP A 245 -4.19 -21.40 -3.33
C ASP A 245 -4.09 -19.91 -3.71
N ALA A 246 -2.90 -19.31 -3.61
CA ALA A 246 -2.66 -17.93 -4.02
C ALA A 246 -2.95 -17.70 -5.51
N GLN A 247 -2.55 -18.63 -6.39
CA GLN A 247 -2.87 -18.57 -7.82
C GLN A 247 -4.37 -18.74 -8.08
N GLY A 248 -5.05 -19.59 -7.30
CA GLY A 248 -6.50 -19.76 -7.33
C GLY A 248 -7.23 -18.46 -7.00
N PHE A 249 -6.86 -17.82 -5.89
CA PHE A 249 -7.38 -16.49 -5.52
C PHE A 249 -7.11 -15.45 -6.61
N ASN A 250 -5.88 -15.39 -7.14
CA ASN A 250 -5.51 -14.42 -8.18
C ASN A 250 -6.36 -14.54 -9.44
N LYS A 251 -6.75 -15.75 -9.86
CA LYS A 251 -7.67 -15.95 -10.98
C LYS A 251 -9.07 -15.37 -10.68
N LYS A 252 -9.58 -15.59 -9.46
CA LYS A 252 -10.87 -15.04 -9.01
C LYS A 252 -10.83 -13.51 -8.91
N LEU A 253 -9.76 -12.94 -8.36
CA LEU A 253 -9.53 -11.50 -8.27
C LEU A 253 -9.56 -10.83 -9.66
N ASN A 254 -8.84 -11.41 -10.64
CA ASN A 254 -8.84 -10.91 -12.02
C ASN A 254 -10.24 -10.94 -12.64
N SER A 255 -10.98 -12.02 -12.43
CA SER A 255 -12.35 -12.17 -12.92
C SER A 255 -13.30 -11.15 -12.30
N ALA A 256 -13.17 -10.91 -10.99
CA ALA A 256 -13.96 -9.91 -10.27
C ALA A 256 -13.63 -8.49 -10.74
N ALA A 257 -12.36 -8.13 -10.91
CA ALA A 257 -11.95 -6.84 -11.44
C ALA A 257 -12.51 -6.58 -12.84
N ALA A 258 -12.44 -7.57 -13.74
CA ALA A 258 -13.03 -7.49 -15.07
C ALA A 258 -14.56 -7.31 -15.03
N SER A 259 -15.23 -7.94 -14.07
CA SER A 259 -16.67 -7.79 -13.85
C SER A 259 -17.01 -6.38 -13.33
N LEU A 260 -16.27 -5.88 -12.34
CA LEU A 260 -16.45 -4.53 -11.78
C LEU A 260 -16.23 -3.44 -12.83
N GLN A 261 -15.23 -3.59 -13.69
CA GLN A 261 -14.98 -2.65 -14.79
C GLN A 261 -16.15 -2.55 -15.76
N LYS A 262 -16.87 -3.66 -16.00
CA LYS A 262 -18.07 -3.67 -16.84
C LYS A 262 -19.29 -3.07 -16.12
N GLN A 263 -19.39 -3.27 -14.81
CA GLN A 263 -20.52 -2.83 -13.99
C GLN A 263 -20.46 -1.35 -13.59
N LEU A 264 -19.26 -0.76 -13.51
CA LEU A 264 -19.03 0.57 -12.95
C LEU A 264 -18.52 1.54 -14.03
N PRO A 265 -19.40 2.36 -14.65
CA PRO A 265 -19.01 3.25 -15.73
C PRO A 265 -17.88 4.21 -15.35
N GLY A 266 -16.85 4.26 -16.18
CA GLY A 266 -15.70 5.13 -15.97
C GLY A 266 -14.71 4.68 -14.90
N LEU A 267 -14.95 3.54 -14.24
CA LEU A 267 -13.91 2.87 -13.45
C LEU A 267 -12.84 2.29 -14.39
N LYS A 268 -11.58 2.64 -14.12
CA LYS A 268 -10.40 1.98 -14.67
C LYS A 268 -9.78 1.18 -13.53
N ILE A 269 -9.74 -0.14 -13.67
CA ILE A 269 -9.13 -1.03 -12.70
C ILE A 269 -8.05 -1.88 -13.37
N ALA A 270 -6.90 -2.00 -12.74
CA ALA A 270 -5.80 -2.82 -13.21
C ALA A 270 -5.32 -3.74 -12.09
N ILE A 271 -5.16 -5.03 -12.39
CA ILE A 271 -4.48 -5.97 -11.49
C ILE A 271 -2.99 -5.96 -11.84
N PHE A 272 -2.16 -5.59 -10.87
CA PHE A 272 -0.72 -5.69 -10.96
C PHE A 272 -0.30 -7.08 -10.53
N ASP A 273 0.12 -7.91 -11.48
CA ASP A 273 0.61 -9.24 -11.16
C ASP A 273 1.99 -9.19 -10.50
N ILE A 274 2.00 -9.34 -9.17
CA ILE A 274 3.24 -9.45 -8.39
C ILE A 274 3.65 -10.91 -8.16
N TYR A 275 2.77 -11.88 -8.47
CA TYR A 275 3.06 -13.30 -8.25
C TYR A 275 4.25 -13.74 -9.09
N LYS A 276 4.13 -13.57 -10.42
CA LYS A 276 5.12 -14.10 -11.36
C LYS A 276 6.50 -13.47 -11.18
N PRO A 277 6.66 -12.13 -11.11
CA PRO A 277 7.98 -11.52 -10.93
C PRO A 277 8.67 -11.96 -9.64
N LEU A 278 7.93 -12.05 -8.52
CA LEU A 278 8.49 -12.49 -7.25
C LEU A 278 8.80 -13.99 -7.23
N TYR A 279 7.99 -14.81 -7.87
CA TYR A 279 8.25 -16.23 -7.98
C TYR A 279 9.48 -16.52 -8.84
N ASP A 280 9.61 -15.84 -9.98
CA ASP A 280 10.77 -15.96 -10.87
C ASP A 280 12.06 -15.49 -10.15
N LEU A 281 11.98 -14.47 -9.29
CA LEU A 281 13.08 -14.03 -8.42
C LEU A 281 13.51 -15.11 -7.43
N VAL A 282 12.57 -15.76 -6.76
CA VAL A 282 12.85 -16.85 -5.80
C VAL A 282 13.47 -18.06 -6.51
N GLN A 283 12.98 -18.40 -7.70
CA GLN A 283 13.45 -19.55 -8.48
C GLN A 283 14.78 -19.30 -9.20
N SER A 284 15.13 -18.05 -9.49
CA SER A 284 16.37 -17.71 -10.20
C SER A 284 17.02 -16.44 -9.67
N PRO A 285 17.51 -16.41 -8.41
CA PRO A 285 18.06 -15.20 -7.79
C PRO A 285 19.25 -14.62 -8.59
N SER A 286 20.07 -15.49 -9.20
CA SER A 286 21.23 -15.10 -10.00
C SER A 286 20.89 -14.28 -11.26
N LYS A 287 19.67 -14.40 -11.79
CA LYS A 287 19.21 -13.63 -12.97
C LYS A 287 18.75 -12.21 -12.62
N SER A 288 18.54 -11.92 -11.34
CA SER A 288 18.00 -10.63 -10.86
C SER A 288 19.06 -9.71 -10.26
N GLY A 289 20.34 -9.99 -10.51
CA GLY A 289 21.43 -9.04 -10.27
C GLY A 289 21.93 -8.93 -8.83
N ARG A 290 21.51 -9.77 -7.87
CA ARG A 290 22.11 -9.82 -6.52
C ARG A 290 22.25 -11.24 -5.94
N GLN A 291 23.50 -11.55 -5.61
CA GLN A 291 23.96 -12.55 -4.64
C GLN A 291 23.36 -12.16 -3.26
N TYR A 292 22.81 -13.12 -2.50
CA TYR A 292 22.25 -12.96 -1.13
C TYR A 292 20.83 -12.36 -1.02
N PHE A 293 19.81 -13.18 -1.31
CA PHE A 293 18.60 -13.21 -0.49
C PHE A 293 18.85 -14.25 0.60
N ASP A 294 19.40 -13.85 1.75
CA ASP A 294 19.37 -14.71 2.93
C ASP A 294 17.93 -14.70 3.48
N LEU A 295 17.14 -15.65 2.98
CA LEU A 295 15.90 -16.10 3.62
C LEU A 295 16.23 -17.25 4.58
N ASN A 296 17.22 -17.03 5.45
CA ASN A 296 17.55 -17.92 6.57
C ASN A 296 16.84 -17.43 7.82
#